data_AF-F3GCD8-F1
#
_entry.id   AF-F3GCD8-F1
#
_cell.length_a   1.000
_cell.length_b   1.000
_cell.length_c   1.000
_cell.angle_alpha   90.00
_cell.angle_beta   90.00
_cell.angle_gamma   90.00
#
_symmetry.space_group_name_H-M   'P 1'
#
loop_
_entity.id
_entity.type
_entity.pdbx_description
1 polymer ?
#
loop_
_entity_poly.entity_id
_entity_poly.type
_entity_poly.pdbx_seq_one_letter_code
_entity_poly.pdbx_strand_id
1 'polypeptide(L)' 'MNDNYITPDGRMDIESVRPIARMGYIDYTVINNTFSLEVPMTDDVRKIMNEIMAGSSKQPISTGKDK' A
#
# COMPACT_ATOMS: atom_id res chain seq x y z
N MET A 1 5.63 22.27 -13.80
CA MET A 1 5.75 21.41 -12.59
C MET A 1 7.16 20.85 -12.57
N ASN A 2 7.74 20.58 -11.41
CA ASN A 2 9.08 20.03 -11.31
C ASN A 2 8.98 18.52 -11.11
N ASP A 3 9.46 17.75 -12.08
CA ASP A 3 9.33 16.29 -12.08
C ASP A 3 10.27 15.63 -11.06
N ASN A 4 11.22 16.38 -10.48
CA ASN A 4 12.12 15.91 -9.43
C ASN A 4 11.38 15.49 -8.13
N TYR A 5 10.09 15.82 -8.01
CA TYR A 5 9.25 15.43 -6.88
C TYR A 5 8.49 14.12 -7.11
N ILE A 6 8.74 13.43 -8.22
CA ILE A 6 8.14 12.14 -8.54
C ILE A 6 9.17 11.05 -8.24
N THR A 7 8.79 10.10 -7.39
CA THR A 7 9.60 8.94 -7.06
C THR A 7 9.64 7.95 -8.23
N PRO A 8 10.63 7.04 -8.30
CA PRO A 8 10.76 6.10 -9.42
C PRO A 8 9.56 5.16 -9.63
N ASP A 9 8.76 4.91 -8.58
CA ASP A 9 7.51 4.15 -8.62
C ASP A 9 6.30 4.99 -9.09
N GLY A 10 6.53 6.24 -9.52
CA GLY A 10 5.52 7.15 -10.05
C GLY A 10 4.67 7.83 -8.98
N ARG A 11 5.07 7.78 -7.71
CA ARG A 11 4.40 8.47 -6.61
C ARG A 11 5.00 9.86 -6.38
N MET A 12 4.35 10.66 -5.55
CA MET A 12 4.87 11.98 -5.18
C MET A 12 5.68 11.89 -3.89
N ASP A 13 6.86 12.47 -3.89
CA ASP A 13 7.66 12.68 -2.68
C ASP A 13 7.07 13.85 -1.89
N ILE A 14 6.19 13.52 -0.94
CA ILE A 14 5.49 14.49 -0.10
C ILE A 14 6.44 15.31 0.77
N GLU A 15 7.53 14.71 1.25
CA GLU A 15 8.48 15.38 2.14
C GLU A 15 9.25 16.47 1.39
N SER A 16 9.69 16.19 0.15
CA SER A 16 10.35 17.18 -0.71
C SER A 16 9.40 18.29 -1.18
N VAL A 17 8.13 17.96 -1.43
CA VAL A 17 7.11 18.92 -1.90
C VAL A 17 6.68 19.89 -0.80
N ARG A 18 6.72 19.47 0.47
CA ARG A 18 6.29 20.27 1.65
C ARG A 18 4.92 20.92 1.48
N PRO A 19 3.85 20.13 1.22
CA PRO A 19 2.52 20.68 1.03
C PRO A 19 1.99 21.31 2.32
N ILE A 20 1.12 22.31 2.16
CA ILE A 20 0.36 22.88 3.26
C ILE A 20 -0.89 22.04 3.55
N ALA A 21 -1.18 21.82 4.82
CA ALA A 21 -2.39 21.17 5.27
C ALA A 21 -3.20 22.11 6.16
N ARG A 22 -4.53 22.00 6.04
CA ARG A 22 -5.46 22.80 6.82
C ARG A 22 -5.55 22.24 8.23
N MET A 23 -5.19 23.06 9.20
CA MET A 23 -5.51 22.79 10.60
C MET A 23 -6.84 23.47 10.93
N GLY A 24 -7.46 23.10 12.05
CA GLY A 24 -8.71 23.74 12.49
C GLY A 24 -8.60 25.28 12.53
N TYR A 25 -9.73 25.98 12.45
CA TYR A 25 -9.79 27.45 12.41
C TYR A 25 -9.06 28.07 11.22
N ILE A 26 -8.15 29.02 11.46
CA ILE A 26 -7.33 29.70 10.45
C ILE A 26 -5.91 29.18 10.41
N ASP A 27 -5.60 28.11 11.15
CA ASP A 27 -4.26 27.57 11.26
C ASP A 27 -3.91 26.67 10.06
N TYR A 28 -2.62 26.62 9.76
CA TYR A 28 -2.04 25.80 8.69
C TYR A 28 -0.77 25.16 9.18
N THR A 29 -0.45 23.99 8.63
CA THR A 29 0.81 23.30 8.87
C THR A 29 1.48 22.94 7.56
N VAL A 30 2.77 22.69 7.60
CA VAL A 30 3.57 22.17 6.48
C VAL A 30 3.94 20.74 6.80
N ILE A 31 3.68 19.81 5.89
CA ILE A 31 4.11 18.42 6.05
C ILE A 31 5.62 18.36 5.79
N ASN A 32 6.39 18.00 6.81
CA ASN A 32 7.85 17.93 6.77
C ASN A 32 8.41 16.54 7.10
N ASN A 33 7.54 15.57 7.37
CA ASN A 33 7.92 14.18 7.65
C ASN A 33 6.72 13.27 7.34
N THR A 34 7.00 12.04 6.88
CA THR A 34 5.97 11.05 6.58
C THR A 34 6.30 9.69 7.19
N PHE A 35 5.27 8.93 7.55
CA PHE A 35 5.40 7.54 7.99
C PHE A 35 4.24 6.73 7.47
N SER A 36 4.48 5.44 7.26
CA SER A 36 3.46 4.50 6.80
C SER A 36 3.03 3.60 7.94
N LEU A 37 1.73 3.36 8.05
CA LEU A 37 1.18 2.33 8.91
C LEU A 37 0.77 1.15 8.04
N GLU A 38 1.26 -0.04 8.37
CA GLU A 38 0.65 -1.25 7.83
C GLU A 38 -0.72 -1.43 8.49
N VAL A 39 -1.73 -1.73 7.67
CA VAL A 39 -3.06 -2.08 8.19
C VAL A 39 -2.88 -3.34 9.05
N PRO A 40 -3.29 -3.31 10.34
CA PRO A 40 -3.24 -4.51 11.17
C PRO A 40 -4.27 -5.51 10.63
N MET A 41 -3.78 -6.49 9.89
CA MET A 41 -4.57 -7.64 9.45
C MET A 41 -4.29 -8.80 10.41
N THR A 42 -5.32 -9.56 10.77
CA THR A 42 -5.09 -10.86 11.39
C THR A 42 -4.38 -11.78 10.41
N ASP A 43 -3.56 -12.71 10.92
CA ASP A 43 -2.78 -13.63 10.08
C ASP A 43 -3.68 -14.42 9.10
N ASP A 44 -4.90 -14.75 9.53
CA ASP A 44 -5.90 -15.43 8.71
C ASP A 44 -6.32 -14.58 7.50
N VAL A 45 -6.61 -13.29 7.69
CA VAL A 45 -7.00 -12.41 6.57
C VAL A 45 -5.79 -12.15 5.66
N ARG A 46 -4.56 -12.05 6.23
CA ARG A 46 -3.33 -11.88 5.44
C ARG A 46 -3.07 -13.09 4.55
N LYS A 47 -3.30 -14.31 5.07
CA LYS A 47 -3.19 -15.56 4.31
C LYS A 47 -4.23 -15.67 3.21
N ILE A 48 -5.50 -15.38 3.51
CA ILE A 48 -6.59 -15.36 2.52
C ILE A 48 -6.31 -14.33 1.42
N MET A 49 -5.90 -13.11 1.77
CA MET A 49 -5.56 -12.09 0.77
C MET A 49 -4.35 -12.50 -0.07
N ASN A 50 -3.31 -13.08 0.52
CA ASN A 50 -2.16 -13.56 -0.25
C ASN A 50 -2.54 -14.70 -1.21
N GLU A 51 -3.41 -15.62 -0.79
CA GLU A 51 -3.90 -16.72 -1.64
C GLU A 51 -4.78 -16.21 -2.79
N ILE A 52 -5.66 -15.24 -2.53
CA ILE A 52 -6.49 -14.58 -3.56
C ILE A 52 -5.61 -13.77 -4.53
N MET A 53 -4.62 -13.05 -4.04
CA MET A 53 -3.74 -12.19 -4.85
C MET A 53 -2.65 -12.98 -5.60
N ALA A 54 -2.24 -14.15 -5.09
CA ALA A 54 -1.25 -15.03 -5.72
C ALA A 54 -1.88 -16.07 -6.68
N GLY A 55 -3.21 -16.21 -6.70
CA GLY A 55 -3.90 -17.37 -7.28
C GLY A 55 -4.61 -17.16 -8.61
N SER A 56 -3.88 -16.85 -9.70
CA SER A 56 -4.33 -17.18 -11.06
C SER A 56 -3.18 -17.74 -11.91
N SER A 57 -2.60 -18.87 -11.48
CA SER A 57 -1.96 -19.80 -12.44
C SER A 57 -1.89 -21.23 -11.90
N LYS A 58 -2.69 -22.10 -12.54
CA LYS A 58 -2.56 -23.57 -12.73
C LYS A 58 -3.29 -24.52 -11.75
N GLN A 59 -4.45 -24.98 -12.23
CA GLN A 59 -5.14 -26.28 -12.00
C GLN A 59 -4.26 -27.48 -12.48
N PRO A 60 -4.53 -28.79 -12.19
CA PRO A 60 -5.86 -29.38 -11.98
C PRO A 60 -6.01 -30.47 -10.90
N ILE A 61 -7.29 -30.78 -10.65
CA ILE A 61 -7.86 -31.90 -9.89
C ILE A 61 -7.37 -33.26 -10.43
N SER A 62 -6.76 -34.10 -9.57
CA SER A 62 -6.80 -35.56 -9.70
C SER A 62 -6.60 -36.25 -8.34
N THR A 63 -7.69 -36.57 -7.65
CA THR A 63 -7.67 -37.55 -6.55
C THR A 63 -8.03 -38.91 -7.13
N GLY A 64 -7.09 -39.85 -7.07
CA GLY A 64 -7.33 -41.24 -7.45
C GLY A 64 -6.24 -42.15 -6.91
N LYS A 65 -6.45 -42.69 -5.69
CA LYS A 65 -6.57 -44.13 -5.39
C LYS A 65 -6.25 -44.40 -3.93
N ASP A 66 -7.28 -44.85 -3.23
CA ASP A 66 -7.18 -45.70 -2.06
C ASP A 66 -6.24 -46.89 -2.32
N LYS A 67 -5.36 -47.16 -1.36
CA LYS A 67 -4.98 -48.49 -0.89
C LYS A 67 -4.23 -48.40 0.42
#